data_AF-A0A8C9FK10-F1
#
_entry.id   AF-A0A8C9FK10-F1
#
_cell.length_a   1.000
_cell.length_b   1.000
_cell.length_c   1.000
_cell.angle_alpha   90.00
_cell.angle_beta   90.00
_cell.angle_gamma   90.00
#
_symmetry.space_group_name_H-M   'P 1'
#
loop_
_entity.id
_entity.type
_entity.pdbx_description
1 polymer ?
#
loop_
_entity_poly.entity_id
_entity_poly.type
_entity_poly.pdbx_seq_one_letter_code
_entity_poly.pdbx_strand_id
1 'polypeptide(L)' 'MLNNYDLSFLSDFRYAMQKRFPSVLEVYYKSNEWAGIHGIRENDQMAWLSSKN' A
#
# COMPACT_ATOMS: atom_id res chain seq x y z
N MET A 1 -16.60 11.83 3.07
CA MET A 1 -15.90 11.94 1.78
C MET A 1 -14.41 11.95 2.10
N LEU A 2 -13.67 10.91 1.71
CA LEU A 2 -12.21 10.93 1.83
C LEU A 2 -11.67 11.89 0.77
N ASN A 3 -10.87 12.88 1.19
CA ASN A 3 -10.31 13.88 0.29
C ASN A 3 -9.34 13.22 -0.70
N ASN A 4 -9.35 13.64 -1.96
CA ASN A 4 -8.48 13.09 -3.02
C ASN A 4 -6.98 13.14 -2.69
N TYR A 5 -6.55 14.04 -1.79
CA TYR A 5 -5.16 14.14 -1.31
C TYR A 5 -4.71 12.96 -0.44
N ASP A 6 -5.64 12.30 0.26
CA ASP A 6 -5.35 11.20 1.19
C ASP A 6 -4.98 9.92 0.42
N LEU A 7 -5.64 9.70 -0.72
CA LEU A 7 -5.39 8.56 -1.60
C LEU A 7 -4.02 8.63 -2.30
N SER A 8 -3.59 9.83 -2.74
CA SER A 8 -2.26 10.01 -3.35
C SER A 8 -1.15 9.82 -2.33
N PHE A 9 -1.32 10.38 -1.13
CA PHE A 9 -0.33 10.24 -0.05
C PHE A 9 -0.13 8.78 0.38
N LEU A 10 -1.23 8.03 0.56
CA LEU A 10 -1.16 6.60 0.92
C LEU A 10 -0.49 5.77 -0.18
N SER A 11 -0.72 6.09 -1.45
CA SER A 11 -0.04 5.44 -2.57
C SER A 11 1.48 5.70 -2.53
N ASP A 12 1.88 6.97 -2.37
CA ASP A 12 3.28 7.38 -2.31
C ASP A 12 4.01 6.79 -1.10
N PHE A 13 3.35 6.74 0.06
CA PHE A 13 3.86 6.06 1.25
C PHE A 13 4.15 4.59 0.99
N ARG A 14 3.18 3.85 0.44
CA ARG A 14 3.32 2.40 0.19
C ARG A 14 4.43 2.12 -0.83
N TYR A 15 4.53 2.94 -1.88
CA TYR A 15 5.62 2.85 -2.86
C TYR A 15 7.00 3.16 -2.26
N ALA A 16 7.11 4.20 -1.44
CA ALA A 16 8.37 4.55 -0.77
C ALA A 16 8.81 3.47 0.22
N MET A 17 7.87 2.92 1.00
CA MET A 17 8.14 1.86 1.97
C MET A 17 8.49 0.54 1.29
N GLN A 18 7.85 0.19 0.16
CA GLN A 18 8.24 -0.98 -0.64
C GLN A 18 9.74 -0.94 -1.01
N LYS A 19 10.25 0.23 -1.41
CA LYS A 19 11.65 0.38 -1.83
C LYS A 19 12.63 0.52 -0.67
N ARG A 20 12.27 1.26 0.38
CA ARG A 20 13.20 1.59 1.47
C ARG A 20 13.10 0.65 2.67
N PHE A 21 11.90 0.24 3.03
CA PHE A 21 11.61 -0.49 4.28
C PHE A 21 10.48 -1.52 4.09
N PRO A 22 10.74 -2.63 3.38
CA PRO A 22 9.70 -3.62 3.08
C PRO A 22 9.08 -4.26 4.33
N SER A 23 9.82 -4.34 5.44
CA SER A 23 9.30 -4.83 6.72
C SER A 23 8.26 -3.90 7.35
N VAL A 24 8.44 -2.58 7.22
CA VAL A 24 7.47 -1.58 7.71
C VAL A 24 6.19 -1.64 6.87
N LEU A 25 6.32 -1.79 5.56
CA LEU A 25 5.19 -2.00 4.66
C LEU A 25 4.42 -3.29 5.00
N GLU A 26 5.11 -4.37 5.37
CA GLU A 26 4.48 -5.62 5.78
C GLU A 26 3.66 -5.46 7.07
N VAL A 27 4.18 -4.72 8.06
CA VAL A 27 3.44 -4.39 9.28
C VAL A 27 2.20 -3.58 8.94
N TYR A 28 2.32 -2.58 8.06
CA TYR A 28 1.18 -1.80 7.59
C TYR A 28 0.07 -2.70 6.99
N TYR A 29 0.42 -3.66 6.12
CA TYR A 29 -0.58 -4.60 5.60
C TYR A 29 -1.22 -5.42 6.72
N LYS A 30 -0.43 -6.04 7.61
CA LYS A 30 -0.96 -6.85 8.72
C LYS A 30 -1.89 -6.06 9.64
N SER A 31 -1.55 -4.81 9.96
CA SER A 31 -2.40 -3.94 10.78
C SER A 31 -3.73 -3.61 10.10
N ASN A 32 -3.74 -3.40 8.78
CA ASN A 32 -4.98 -3.17 8.03
C ASN A 32 -5.84 -4.44 7.97
N GLU A 33 -5.24 -5.61 7.75
CA GLU A 33 -5.94 -6.90 7.78
C GLU A 33 -6.59 -7.15 9.16
N TRP A 34 -5.89 -6.84 10.25
CA TRP A 34 -6.45 -6.93 11.61
C TRP A 34 -7.56 -5.92 11.88
N ALA A 35 -7.55 -4.77 11.20
CA ALA A 35 -8.63 -3.79 11.24
C ALA A 35 -9.80 -4.16 10.31
N GLY A 36 -9.74 -5.30 9.62
CA GLY A 36 -10.78 -5.76 8.68
C GLY A 36 -10.71 -5.14 7.30
N ILE A 37 -9.62 -4.42 6.98
CA ILE A 37 -9.40 -3.81 5.66
C ILE A 37 -8.52 -4.76 4.85
N HIS A 38 -9.17 -5.51 3.95
CA HIS A 38 -8.53 -6.53 3.13
C HIS A 38 -8.25 -6.04 1.71
N GLY A 39 -7.29 -6.68 1.02
CA GLY A 39 -7.08 -6.47 -0.42
C GLY A 39 -6.07 -5.38 -0.80
N ILE A 40 -5.57 -4.61 0.17
CA ILE A 40 -4.59 -3.53 -0.09
C ILE A 40 -3.28 -4.10 -0.64
N ARG A 41 -2.82 -5.21 -0.06
CA ARG A 41 -1.56 -5.86 -0.45
C ARG A 41 -1.62 -6.41 -1.87
N GLU A 42 -2.70 -7.10 -2.21
CA GLU A 42 -2.91 -7.69 -3.52
C GLU A 42 -2.99 -6.61 -4.60
N ASN A 43 -3.75 -5.53 -4.34
CA ASN A 43 -3.88 -4.41 -5.27
C ASN A 43 -2.52 -3.73 -5.55
N ASP A 44 -1.71 -3.50 -4.50
CA ASP A 44 -0.39 -2.90 -4.68
C ASP A 44 0.55 -3.82 -5.47
N GLN A 45 0.53 -5.13 -5.19
CA GLN A 45 1.31 -6.09 -5.96
C GLN A 45 0.94 -6.09 -7.45
N MET A 46 -0.35 -6.06 -7.78
CA MET A 46 -0.79 -5.98 -9.17
C MET A 46 -0.34 -4.68 -9.84
N ALA A 47 -0.48 -3.54 -9.16
CA ALA A 47 -0.07 -2.23 -9.67
C ALA A 47 1.44 -2.14 -9.92
N TRP A 48 2.26 -2.76 -9.08
CA TRP A 48 3.71 -2.76 -9.25
C TRP A 48 4.18 -3.75 -10.31
N LEU A 49 3.49 -4.88 -10.47
CA LEU A 49 3.75 -5.82 -11.55
C LEU A 49 3.39 -5.21 -12.90
N SER A 50 2.26 -4.49 -13.00
CA SER A 50 1.86 -3.82 -14.25
C SER A 50 2.79 -2.64 -14.60
N SER A 51 3.36 -1.95 -13.61
CA SER A 51 4.31 -0.84 -13.82
C SER A 51 5.72 -1.30 -14.21
N LYS A 52 6.00 -2.61 -14.21
CA LYS A 52 7.31 -3.18 -14.60
C LYS A 52 7.38 -3.64 -16.06
N ASN A 53 6.26 -3.63 -16.79
CA ASN A 53 6.17 -3.92 -18.23
C ASN A 53 6.05 -2.63 -19.04
#